data_AF-A0A6P1BEG9-F1
#
_entry.id   AF-A0A6P1BEG9-F1
#
_cell.length_a   1.000
_cell.length_b   1.000
_cell.length_c   1.000
_cell.angle_alpha   90.00
_cell.angle_beta   90.00
_cell.angle_gamma   90.00
#
_symmetry.space_group_name_H-M   'P 1'
#
loop_
_entity.id
_entity.type
_entity.pdbx_description
1 polymer ?
#
loop_
_entity_poly.entity_id
_entity_poly.type
_entity_poly.pdbx_seq_one_letter_code
_entity_poly.pdbx_strand_id
1 'polypeptide(L)'
;MGVSPPTLKNTCIKFDIPVPPRGYWAKLQAGKPTRKFALPARAPGMSDEIYLGARYYWQRTPTNEELLGPLGEPPAFAEDISEVRDEIRKIIGKVTVGRVMTLQHRVISRLLAEDEARREKQKTSAYAFSWHKPVFDSPFEQRRLRLLNALFLAVARCGGKPEVRGDQAREISITVHQTRIALSFDRPKVSGRRSDADSSSSGSKSNPLRLAIVGGYEREQERTAWQDGEERPLEQRMSDIAVEIVTAAEASYREGCMRDFEWRGQRKAQLEEELRQRQLELERKERERHEKLAQARIDRLLEEATSLSRAADIRAYVRAVEQAAEREGIVAPADAVATWVHWALSQADRIDPVKNGRFLQGIESDDSSEDRS
;
A
#
# COMPACT_ATOMS: atom_id res chain seq x y z
N MET A 1 20.40 16.61 9.87
CA MET A 1 21.04 16.60 8.53
C MET A 1 22.01 15.43 8.46
N GLY A 2 21.65 14.31 7.81
CA GLY A 2 22.31 13.00 7.99
C GLY A 2 22.77 12.30 6.70
N VAL A 3 23.11 13.05 5.65
CA VAL A 3 23.61 12.46 4.39
C VAL A 3 25.09 12.76 4.24
N SER A 4 25.91 11.73 4.08
CA SER A 4 27.36 11.90 3.88
C SER A 4 27.66 12.48 2.49
N PRO A 5 28.71 13.32 2.33
CA PRO A 5 29.09 13.86 1.01
C PRO A 5 29.39 12.78 -0.05
N PRO A 6 30.04 11.63 0.28
CA PRO A 6 30.18 10.52 -0.67
C PRO A 6 28.85 9.91 -1.09
N THR A 7 27.89 9.77 -0.17
CA THR A 7 26.54 9.28 -0.50
C THR A 7 25.85 10.20 -1.50
N LEU A 8 25.88 11.51 -1.26
CA LEU A 8 25.28 12.49 -2.17
C LEU A 8 25.92 12.41 -3.57
N LYS A 9 27.25 12.37 -3.63
CA LYS A 9 28.00 12.25 -4.89
C LYS A 9 27.62 10.98 -5.66
N ASN A 10 27.58 9.83 -4.99
CA ASN A 10 27.25 8.56 -5.62
C ASN A 10 25.80 8.53 -6.10
N THR A 11 24.88 9.15 -5.37
CA THR A 11 23.49 9.29 -5.81
C THR A 11 23.40 10.18 -7.05
N CYS A 12 24.04 11.34 -7.09
CA CYS A 12 24.06 12.18 -8.29
C CYS A 12 24.58 11.42 -9.51
N ILE A 13 25.69 10.69 -9.37
CA ILE A 13 26.25 9.87 -10.46
C ILE A 13 25.27 8.78 -10.92
N LYS A 14 24.54 8.14 -10.00
CA LYS A 14 23.56 7.09 -10.32
C LYS A 14 22.36 7.60 -11.15
N PHE A 15 22.03 8.88 -11.01
CA PHE A 15 20.93 9.55 -11.71
C PHE A 15 21.43 10.45 -12.85
N ASP A 16 22.67 10.23 -13.32
CA ASP A 16 23.28 11.00 -14.40
C ASP A 16 23.31 12.54 -14.16
N ILE A 17 23.27 12.94 -12.88
CA ILE A 17 23.40 14.36 -12.48
C ILE A 17 24.88 14.74 -12.48
N PRO A 18 25.28 15.77 -13.25
CA PRO A 18 26.67 16.19 -13.33
C PRO A 18 27.16 16.72 -11.99
N VAL A 19 28.19 16.06 -11.44
CA VAL A 19 28.83 16.48 -10.19
C VAL A 19 29.92 17.50 -10.49
N PRO A 20 29.98 18.64 -9.77
CA PRO A 20 31.01 19.65 -10.00
C PRO A 20 32.42 19.07 -9.75
N PRO A 21 33.43 19.45 -10.58
CA PRO A 21 34.79 18.98 -10.41
C PRO A 21 35.42 19.51 -9.11
N ARG A 22 36.50 18.86 -8.66
CA ARG A 22 37.26 19.32 -7.49
C ARG A 22 37.70 20.78 -7.67
N GLY A 23 37.53 21.59 -6.62
CA GLY A 23 37.87 23.01 -6.63
C GLY A 23 36.87 23.92 -7.36
N TYR A 24 35.76 23.39 -7.90
CA TYR A 24 34.69 24.19 -8.50
C TYR A 24 34.18 25.28 -7.54
N TRP A 25 33.86 24.91 -6.30
CA TRP A 25 33.36 25.85 -5.30
C TRP A 25 34.40 26.90 -4.89
N ALA A 26 35.68 26.53 -4.80
CA ALA A 26 36.77 27.48 -4.53
C ALA A 26 36.97 28.48 -5.69
N LYS A 27 36.86 28.01 -6.95
CA LYS A 27 36.90 28.88 -8.13
C LYS A 27 35.71 29.84 -8.16
N LEU A 28 34.53 29.35 -7.81
CA LEU A 28 33.31 30.16 -7.73
C LEU A 28 33.44 31.26 -6.67
N GLN A 29 33.93 30.92 -5.47
CA GLN A 29 34.18 31.89 -4.40
C GLN A 29 35.25 32.93 -4.77
N ALA A 30 36.27 32.52 -5.55
CA ALA A 30 37.31 33.41 -6.04
C ALA A 30 36.92 34.23 -7.30
N GLY A 31 35.64 34.20 -7.72
CA GLY A 31 35.16 34.93 -8.90
C GLY A 31 35.72 34.43 -10.23
N LYS A 32 36.33 33.24 -10.27
CA LYS A 32 36.93 32.67 -11.48
C LYS A 32 35.85 32.06 -12.38
N PRO A 33 36.04 32.04 -13.71
CA PRO A 33 35.08 31.44 -14.62
C PRO A 33 34.92 29.94 -14.34
N THR A 34 33.68 29.51 -14.11
CA THR A 34 33.30 28.11 -13.88
C THR A 34 32.29 27.66 -14.92
N ARG A 35 32.51 26.48 -15.53
CA ARG A 35 31.55 25.87 -16.46
C ARG A 35 30.50 25.10 -15.68
N LYS A 36 29.22 25.47 -15.87
CA LYS A 36 28.08 24.68 -15.41
C LYS A 36 27.70 23.69 -16.50
N PHE A 37 27.56 22.42 -16.14
CA PHE A 37 27.05 21.39 -17.06
C PHE A 37 25.52 21.39 -16.98
N ALA A 38 24.87 21.36 -18.14
CA ALA A 38 23.42 21.18 -18.20
C ALA A 38 23.04 19.79 -17.68
N LEU A 39 21.88 19.69 -17.04
CA LEU A 39 21.30 18.40 -16.67
C LEU A 39 20.89 17.66 -17.97
N PRO A 40 21.27 16.38 -18.13
CA PRO A 40 20.81 15.59 -19.26
C PRO A 40 19.30 15.30 -19.14
N ALA A 41 18.70 14.88 -20.26
CA ALA A 41 17.35 14.32 -20.24
C ALA A 41 17.31 13.06 -19.36
N ARG A 42 16.15 12.79 -18.76
CA ARG A 42 15.94 11.62 -17.91
C ARG A 42 16.03 10.36 -18.75
N ALA A 43 16.80 9.38 -18.27
CA ALA A 43 16.88 8.09 -18.94
C ALA A 43 15.57 7.28 -18.81
N PRO A 44 15.20 6.45 -19.80
CA PRO A 44 14.00 5.61 -19.74
C PRO A 44 13.96 4.74 -18.48
N GLY A 45 12.83 4.72 -17.77
CA GLY A 45 12.66 3.94 -16.53
C GLY A 45 13.44 4.48 -15.31
N MET A 46 13.97 5.70 -15.37
CA MET A 46 14.50 6.42 -14.19
C MET A 46 13.38 7.23 -13.52
N SER A 47 13.41 7.39 -12.19
CA SER A 47 12.47 8.28 -11.50
C SER A 47 12.89 9.75 -11.59
N ASP A 48 11.91 10.64 -11.65
CA ASP A 48 12.07 12.10 -11.54
C ASP A 48 12.45 12.52 -10.10
N GLU A 49 12.17 11.67 -9.11
CA GLU A 49 12.45 11.94 -7.71
C GLU A 49 13.67 11.17 -7.21
N ILE A 50 14.54 11.87 -6.49
CA ILE A 50 15.76 11.30 -5.91
C ILE A 50 15.64 11.30 -4.39
N TYR A 51 15.59 10.09 -3.83
CA TYR A 51 15.57 9.89 -2.39
C TYR A 51 17.00 9.78 -1.83
N LEU A 52 17.37 10.72 -0.94
CA LEU A 52 18.66 10.75 -0.28
C LEU A 52 18.56 10.17 1.14
N GLY A 53 19.00 8.91 1.32
CA GLY A 53 19.04 8.24 2.63
C GLY A 53 18.88 6.72 2.53
N ALA A 54 18.95 6.02 3.67
CA ALA A 54 18.86 4.56 3.74
C ALA A 54 17.44 3.97 3.53
N ARG A 55 16.45 4.81 3.19
CA ARG A 55 15.10 4.34 2.89
C ARG A 55 14.94 4.23 1.37
N TYR A 56 14.84 2.99 0.92
CA TYR A 56 14.38 2.67 -0.43
C TYR A 56 12.98 3.29 -0.63
N TYR A 57 12.71 3.79 -1.83
CA TYR A 57 11.45 4.45 -2.22
C TYR A 57 10.19 3.64 -1.88
N TRP A 58 10.27 2.30 -1.82
CA TRP A 58 9.17 1.42 -1.37
C TRP A 58 8.81 1.53 0.13
N GLN A 59 9.55 2.30 0.94
CA GLN A 59 9.40 2.36 2.41
C GLN A 59 9.00 3.73 2.95
N ARG A 60 8.81 4.75 2.10
CA ARG A 60 8.19 6.00 2.55
C ARG A 60 6.69 5.91 2.28
N THR A 61 5.96 5.28 3.18
CA THR A 61 4.51 5.46 3.24
C THR A 61 4.24 6.91 3.66
N PRO A 62 3.54 7.72 2.85
CA PRO A 62 3.17 9.08 3.25
C PRO A 62 2.41 9.04 4.57
N THR A 63 2.63 10.02 5.44
CA THR A 63 1.86 10.13 6.69
C THR A 63 0.42 10.57 6.36
N ASN A 64 -0.52 10.30 7.26
CA ASN A 64 -1.91 10.76 7.08
C ASN A 64 -2.00 12.29 6.95
N GLU A 65 -1.13 13.04 7.64
CA GLU A 65 -1.05 14.51 7.52
C GLU A 65 -0.60 14.94 6.12
N GLU A 66 0.43 14.29 5.56
CA GLU A 66 0.89 14.55 4.18
C GLU A 66 -0.20 14.22 3.15
N LEU A 67 -1.01 13.19 3.40
CA LEU A 67 -2.09 12.75 2.50
C LEU A 67 -3.30 13.69 2.55
N LEU A 68 -3.59 14.31 3.69
CA LEU A 68 -4.68 15.29 3.84
C LEU A 68 -4.34 16.65 3.18
N GLY A 69 -3.06 16.91 2.92
CA GLY A 69 -2.60 18.10 2.21
C GLY A 69 -3.15 18.22 0.77
N PRO A 70 -2.89 19.34 0.07
CA PRO A 70 -3.28 19.50 -1.32
C PRO A 70 -2.61 18.42 -2.18
N LEU A 71 -3.41 17.67 -2.95
CA LEU A 71 -2.88 16.82 -4.00
C LEU A 71 -2.30 17.73 -5.06
N GLY A 72 -1.07 17.46 -5.49
CA GLY A 72 -0.43 18.17 -6.59
C GLY A 72 -1.15 17.94 -7.92
N GLU A 73 -0.58 18.42 -9.01
CA GLU A 73 -1.08 18.12 -10.34
C GLU A 73 -0.82 16.64 -10.71
N PRO A 74 -1.67 16.04 -11.56
CA PRO A 74 -1.41 14.71 -12.10
C PRO A 74 -0.03 14.65 -12.76
N PRO A 75 0.69 13.51 -12.67
CA PRO A 75 2.00 13.38 -13.28
C PRO A 75 1.87 13.51 -14.81
N ALA A 76 2.37 14.62 -15.34
CA ALA A 76 2.42 14.90 -16.76
C ALA A 76 3.82 14.60 -17.30
N PHE A 77 3.89 13.81 -18.36
CA PHE A 77 5.14 13.48 -19.05
C PHE A 77 5.23 14.32 -20.32
N ALA A 78 6.30 15.11 -20.45
CA ALA A 78 6.47 16.02 -21.59
C ALA A 78 6.68 15.28 -22.92
N GLU A 79 7.32 14.12 -22.88
CA GLU A 79 7.66 13.30 -24.06
C GLU A 79 6.60 12.21 -24.25
N ASP A 80 6.15 12.00 -25.48
CA ASP A 80 5.26 10.88 -25.77
C ASP A 80 6.02 9.54 -25.72
N ILE A 81 5.31 8.46 -25.40
CA ILE A 81 5.92 7.13 -25.31
C ILE A 81 6.50 6.67 -26.66
N SER A 82 5.94 7.15 -27.78
CA SER A 82 6.45 6.85 -29.11
C SER A 82 7.80 7.52 -29.40
N GLU A 83 7.99 8.77 -28.95
CA GLU A 83 9.26 9.50 -29.08
C GLU A 83 10.37 8.83 -28.27
N VAL A 84 10.05 8.44 -27.03
CA VAL A 84 10.98 7.69 -26.17
C VAL A 84 11.36 6.35 -26.81
N ARG A 85 10.40 5.65 -27.41
CA ARG A 85 10.66 4.38 -28.13
C ARG A 85 11.62 4.56 -29.31
N ASP A 86 11.49 5.66 -30.05
CA ASP A 86 12.38 5.98 -31.16
C ASP A 86 13.80 6.36 -30.71
N GLU A 87 13.93 7.07 -29.58
CA GLU A 87 15.23 7.33 -28.97
C GLU A 87 15.90 6.04 -28.50
N ILE A 88 15.16 5.17 -27.80
CA ILE A 88 15.62 3.85 -27.38
C ILE A 88 16.12 3.05 -28.58
N ARG A 89 15.38 3.08 -29.70
CA ARG A 89 15.78 2.40 -30.93
C ARG A 89 17.12 2.90 -31.46
N LYS A 90 17.38 4.21 -31.40
CA LYS A 90 18.68 4.80 -31.80
C LYS A 90 19.82 4.33 -30.88
N ILE A 91 19.59 4.27 -29.57
CA ILE A 91 20.60 3.84 -28.58
C ILE A 91 20.91 2.35 -28.70
N ILE A 92 19.89 1.50 -28.80
CA ILE A 92 20.06 0.05 -28.89
C ILE A 92 20.69 -0.32 -30.24
N GLY A 93 20.23 0.28 -31.34
CA GLY A 93 20.70 -0.03 -32.69
C GLY A 93 20.45 -1.49 -33.08
N LYS A 94 21.30 -2.02 -33.97
CA LYS A 94 21.17 -3.40 -34.47
C LYS A 94 21.71 -4.41 -33.46
N VAL A 95 20.89 -5.40 -33.11
CA VAL A 95 21.26 -6.55 -32.30
C VAL A 95 21.40 -7.78 -33.21
N THR A 96 22.56 -8.45 -33.15
CA THR A 96 22.83 -9.64 -33.96
C THR A 96 23.07 -10.83 -33.05
N VAL A 97 22.36 -11.94 -33.30
CA VAL A 97 22.53 -13.19 -32.56
C VAL A 97 23.43 -14.12 -33.37
N GLY A 98 24.69 -14.21 -32.96
CA GLY A 98 25.64 -15.16 -33.54
C GLY A 98 25.31 -16.61 -33.19
N ARG A 99 25.83 -17.55 -33.98
CA ARG A 99 25.87 -18.98 -33.59
C ARG A 99 26.83 -19.21 -32.42
N VAL A 100 27.91 -18.41 -32.36
CA VAL A 100 28.90 -18.43 -31.29
C VAL A 100 28.78 -17.14 -30.46
N MET A 101 28.92 -17.29 -29.14
CA MET A 101 28.86 -16.18 -28.18
C MET A 101 30.25 -15.53 -28.08
N THR A 102 30.54 -14.55 -28.93
CA THR A 102 31.83 -13.84 -28.93
C THR A 102 32.03 -12.99 -27.67
N LEU A 103 30.97 -12.33 -27.21
CA LEU A 103 30.93 -11.58 -25.95
C LEU A 103 29.85 -12.19 -25.06
N GLN A 104 30.20 -12.47 -23.80
CA GLN A 104 29.27 -13.03 -22.83
C GLN A 104 28.93 -11.99 -21.76
N HIS A 105 27.65 -11.82 -21.49
CA HIS A 105 27.19 -11.03 -20.36
C HIS A 105 27.55 -11.77 -19.05
N ARG A 106 27.97 -11.03 -18.01
CA ARG A 106 28.41 -11.57 -16.71
C ARG A 106 27.44 -12.61 -16.12
N VAL A 107 26.13 -12.35 -16.24
CA VAL A 107 25.08 -13.28 -15.75
C VAL A 107 25.10 -14.60 -16.50
N ILE A 108 25.28 -14.57 -17.82
CA ILE A 108 25.34 -15.79 -18.65
C ILE A 108 26.64 -16.54 -18.39
N SER A 109 27.77 -15.84 -18.28
CA SER A 109 29.04 -16.46 -17.90
C SER A 109 28.97 -17.16 -16.54
N ARG A 110 28.27 -16.56 -15.57
CA ARG A 110 28.02 -17.19 -14.26
C ARG A 110 27.24 -18.50 -14.41
N LEU A 111 26.14 -18.50 -15.17
CA LEU A 111 25.31 -19.69 -15.40
C LEU A 111 26.07 -20.82 -16.10
N LEU A 112 26.89 -20.49 -17.10
CA LEU A 112 27.72 -21.47 -17.80
C LEU A 112 28.82 -22.04 -16.91
N ALA A 113 29.44 -21.22 -16.05
CA ALA A 113 30.43 -21.68 -15.08
C ALA A 113 29.82 -22.59 -14.01
N GLU A 114 28.61 -22.28 -13.53
CA GLU A 114 27.84 -23.15 -12.63
C GLU A 114 27.54 -24.51 -13.30
N ASP A 115 27.22 -24.51 -14.59
CA ASP A 115 26.93 -25.75 -15.34
C ASP A 115 28.19 -26.60 -15.59
N GLU A 116 29.33 -25.98 -15.86
CA GLU A 116 30.63 -26.67 -15.93
C GLU A 116 30.99 -27.30 -14.58
N ALA A 117 30.81 -26.56 -13.48
CA ALA A 117 31.04 -27.09 -12.14
C ALA A 117 30.12 -28.29 -11.80
N ARG A 118 28.88 -28.29 -12.32
CA ARG A 118 27.99 -29.47 -12.24
C ARG A 118 28.57 -30.65 -13.02
N ARG A 119 29.09 -30.42 -14.24
CA ARG A 119 29.76 -31.46 -15.05
C ARG A 119 30.98 -32.05 -14.34
N GLU A 120 31.84 -31.22 -13.77
CA GLU A 120 33.02 -31.67 -13.03
C GLU A 120 32.64 -32.51 -11.79
N LYS A 121 31.63 -32.08 -11.05
CA LYS A 121 31.09 -32.86 -9.91
C LYS A 121 30.50 -34.19 -10.35
N GLN A 122 29.81 -34.24 -11.49
CA GLN A 122 29.26 -35.48 -12.03
C GLN A 122 30.35 -36.46 -12.45
N LYS A 123 31.48 -35.97 -12.98
CA LYS A 123 32.65 -36.80 -13.32
C LYS A 123 33.42 -37.29 -12.09
N THR A 124 33.49 -36.48 -11.05
CA THR A 124 34.31 -36.77 -9.85
C THR A 124 33.55 -37.62 -8.82
N SER A 125 32.21 -37.55 -8.81
CA SER A 125 31.38 -38.31 -7.87
C SER A 125 31.25 -39.77 -8.30
N ALA A 126 31.41 -40.69 -7.34
CA ALA A 126 31.15 -42.13 -7.54
C ALA A 126 29.68 -42.44 -7.88
N TYR A 127 28.76 -41.52 -7.53
CA TYR A 127 27.34 -41.61 -7.84
C TYR A 127 26.88 -40.38 -8.63
N ALA A 128 26.28 -40.61 -9.79
CA ALA A 128 25.68 -39.57 -10.62
C ALA A 128 24.31 -39.17 -10.08
N PHE A 129 24.25 -38.22 -9.14
CA PHE A 129 22.98 -37.68 -8.66
C PHE A 129 22.32 -36.81 -9.74
N SER A 130 20.99 -36.93 -9.86
CA SER A 130 20.19 -36.23 -10.88
C SER A 130 20.26 -34.70 -10.77
N TRP A 131 20.52 -34.15 -9.59
CA TRP A 131 20.70 -32.70 -9.37
C TRP A 131 22.08 -32.16 -9.80
N HIS A 132 23.02 -33.04 -10.15
CA HIS A 132 24.32 -32.66 -10.76
C HIS A 132 24.27 -32.71 -12.29
N LYS A 133 23.11 -32.99 -12.89
CA LYS A 133 22.95 -33.00 -14.34
C LYS A 133 23.07 -31.58 -14.90
N PRO A 134 23.84 -31.36 -15.99
CA PRO A 134 23.92 -30.06 -16.65
C PRO A 134 22.57 -29.67 -17.22
N VAL A 135 22.25 -28.39 -17.10
CA VAL A 135 20.94 -27.85 -17.47
C VAL A 135 20.93 -27.40 -18.92
N PHE A 136 22.05 -26.85 -19.41
CA PHE A 136 22.07 -26.09 -20.65
C PHE A 136 22.64 -26.84 -21.86
N ASP A 137 22.84 -28.16 -21.76
CA ASP A 137 23.41 -28.98 -22.85
C ASP A 137 22.47 -29.17 -24.04
N SER A 138 21.15 -29.08 -23.81
CA SER A 138 20.15 -29.25 -24.87
C SER A 138 20.30 -28.15 -25.94
N PRO A 139 20.18 -28.47 -27.25
CA PRO A 139 20.18 -27.46 -28.33
C PRO A 139 19.15 -26.34 -28.11
N PHE A 140 18.04 -26.67 -27.45
CA PHE A 140 17.01 -25.71 -27.05
C PHE A 140 17.55 -24.70 -26.03
N GLU A 141 18.17 -25.18 -24.95
CA GLU A 141 18.73 -24.33 -23.90
C GLU A 141 19.93 -23.53 -24.39
N GLN A 142 20.78 -24.10 -25.26
CA GLN A 142 21.87 -23.36 -25.89
C GLN A 142 21.36 -22.22 -26.77
N ARG A 143 20.31 -22.45 -27.57
CA ARG A 143 19.65 -21.38 -28.35
C ARG A 143 19.06 -20.31 -27.44
N ARG A 144 18.39 -20.72 -26.37
CA ARG A 144 17.80 -19.84 -25.36
C ARG A 144 18.86 -18.95 -24.69
N LEU A 145 19.98 -19.52 -24.24
CA LEU A 145 21.08 -18.73 -23.65
C LEU A 145 21.71 -17.75 -24.63
N ARG A 146 21.85 -18.12 -25.92
CA ARG A 146 22.35 -17.20 -26.96
C ARG A 146 21.43 -15.99 -27.15
N LEU A 147 20.12 -16.23 -27.20
CA LEU A 147 19.11 -15.18 -27.31
C LEU A 147 19.12 -14.27 -26.07
N LEU A 148 19.15 -14.86 -24.87
CA LEU A 148 19.27 -14.10 -23.62
C LEU A 148 20.54 -13.27 -23.55
N ASN A 149 21.67 -13.81 -23.99
CA ASN A 149 22.92 -13.09 -24.00
C ASN A 149 22.89 -11.86 -24.92
N ALA A 150 22.39 -12.03 -26.14
CA ALA A 150 22.24 -10.92 -27.08
C ALA A 150 21.29 -9.85 -26.53
N LEU A 151 20.17 -10.28 -25.91
CA LEU A 151 19.22 -9.38 -25.27
C LEU A 151 19.85 -8.63 -24.10
N PHE A 152 20.56 -9.32 -23.20
CA PHE A 152 21.20 -8.71 -22.03
C PHE A 152 22.26 -7.68 -22.44
N LEU A 153 23.06 -7.97 -23.47
CA LEU A 153 24.03 -7.02 -24.01
C LEU A 153 23.36 -5.82 -24.68
N ALA A 154 22.21 -6.02 -25.34
CA ALA A 154 21.45 -4.96 -25.97
C ALA A 154 20.85 -4.00 -24.93
N VAL A 155 20.14 -4.54 -23.92
CA VAL A 155 19.48 -3.72 -22.90
C VAL A 155 20.49 -3.06 -21.96
N ALA A 156 21.70 -3.63 -21.80
CA ALA A 156 22.79 -2.99 -21.06
C ALA A 156 23.24 -1.64 -21.67
N ARG A 157 23.02 -1.41 -22.97
CA ARG A 157 23.30 -0.11 -23.64
C ARG A 157 22.40 1.02 -23.11
N CYS A 158 21.21 0.67 -22.61
CA CYS A 158 20.24 1.59 -22.01
C CYS A 158 20.23 1.49 -20.48
N GLY A 159 21.34 1.12 -19.84
CA GLY A 159 21.42 1.03 -18.38
C GLY A 159 20.69 -0.17 -17.77
N GLY A 160 20.23 -1.13 -18.58
CA GLY A 160 19.59 -2.34 -18.13
C GLY A 160 20.51 -3.29 -17.39
N LYS A 161 20.05 -3.76 -16.23
CA LYS A 161 20.75 -4.74 -15.39
C LYS A 161 19.92 -6.02 -15.32
N PRO A 162 20.27 -7.06 -16.11
CA PRO A 162 19.58 -8.32 -16.03
C PRO A 162 19.98 -9.07 -14.75
N GLU A 163 19.00 -9.71 -14.14
CA GLU A 163 19.14 -10.58 -12.98
C GLU A 163 18.39 -11.87 -13.29
N VAL A 164 19.07 -12.99 -13.04
CA VAL A 164 18.51 -14.32 -13.21
C VAL A 164 18.60 -15.06 -11.88
N ARG A 165 17.47 -15.63 -11.46
CA ARG A 165 17.34 -16.45 -10.26
C ARG A 165 17.04 -17.90 -10.62
N GLY A 166 17.48 -18.80 -9.74
CA GLY A 166 17.34 -20.24 -9.89
C GLY A 166 18.32 -20.87 -10.88
N ASP A 167 18.49 -22.20 -10.76
CA ASP A 167 19.45 -22.98 -11.54
C ASP A 167 19.06 -23.12 -13.02
N GLN A 168 17.76 -23.03 -13.32
CA GLN A 168 17.20 -23.22 -14.68
C GLN A 168 17.17 -21.93 -15.50
N ALA A 169 17.61 -20.82 -14.92
CA ALA A 169 17.57 -19.48 -15.51
C ALA A 169 16.17 -19.04 -15.98
N ARG A 170 15.08 -19.55 -15.39
CA ARG A 170 13.69 -19.26 -15.81
C ARG A 170 13.12 -18.01 -15.18
N GLU A 171 13.60 -17.65 -13.99
CA GLU A 171 13.23 -16.39 -13.35
C GLU A 171 14.13 -15.27 -13.84
N ILE A 172 13.72 -14.63 -14.93
CA ILE A 172 14.47 -13.55 -15.56
C ILE A 172 13.81 -12.22 -15.22
N SER A 173 14.63 -11.24 -14.87
CA SER A 173 14.17 -9.88 -14.66
C SER A 173 15.24 -8.91 -15.13
N ILE A 174 14.83 -7.77 -15.67
CA ILE A 174 15.73 -6.72 -16.11
C ILE A 174 15.33 -5.44 -15.40
N THR A 175 16.28 -4.86 -14.67
CA THR A 175 16.09 -3.56 -14.03
C THR A 175 16.67 -2.49 -14.94
N VAL A 176 15.81 -1.73 -15.60
CA VAL A 176 16.20 -0.57 -16.41
C VAL A 176 16.17 0.64 -15.50
N HIS A 177 17.36 1.14 -15.14
CA HIS A 177 17.54 2.16 -14.10
C HIS A 177 16.88 1.80 -12.76
N GLN A 178 15.62 2.17 -12.54
CA GLN A 178 14.87 1.92 -11.30
C GLN A 178 13.62 1.07 -11.50
N THR A 179 13.20 0.86 -12.75
CA THR A 179 12.03 0.03 -13.05
C THR A 179 12.45 -1.40 -13.34
N ARG A 180 11.84 -2.35 -12.60
CA ARG A 180 12.06 -3.78 -12.79
C ARG A 180 11.00 -4.38 -13.69
N ILE A 181 11.43 -5.00 -14.79
CA ILE A 181 10.59 -5.77 -15.70
C ILE A 181 10.90 -7.25 -15.54
N ALA A 182 9.86 -8.08 -15.36
CA ALA A 182 9.99 -9.52 -15.34
C ALA A 182 9.78 -10.10 -16.74
N LEU A 183 10.54 -11.13 -17.08
CA LEU A 183 10.48 -11.82 -18.36
C LEU A 183 10.20 -13.31 -18.14
N SER A 184 9.37 -13.87 -19.02
CA SER A 184 9.22 -15.31 -19.20
C SER A 184 9.87 -15.69 -20.53
N PHE A 185 10.81 -16.63 -20.52
CA PHE A 185 11.43 -17.12 -21.73
C PHE A 185 11.61 -18.63 -21.68
N ASP A 186 10.68 -19.33 -22.33
CA ASP A 186 10.59 -20.79 -22.31
C ASP A 186 9.74 -21.29 -23.49
N ARG A 187 9.39 -22.58 -23.48
CA ARG A 187 8.40 -23.18 -24.37
C ARG A 187 7.04 -22.49 -24.23
N PRO A 188 6.24 -22.40 -25.30
CA PRO A 188 4.87 -21.91 -25.21
C PRO A 188 4.07 -22.79 -24.23
N LYS A 189 3.32 -22.17 -23.31
CA LYS A 189 2.39 -22.88 -22.42
C LYS A 189 1.30 -23.51 -23.30
N VAL A 190 1.23 -24.83 -23.35
CA VAL A 190 0.13 -25.54 -24.03
C VAL A 190 -1.12 -25.33 -23.18
N SER A 191 -2.06 -24.51 -23.65
CA SER A 191 -3.36 -24.34 -23.01
C SER A 191 -4.20 -25.58 -23.29
N GLY A 192 -4.24 -26.54 -22.36
CA GLY A 192 -5.09 -27.72 -22.55
C GLY A 192 -4.95 -28.78 -21.48
N ARG A 193 -5.97 -28.87 -20.62
CA ARG A 193 -6.20 -29.96 -19.67
C ARG A 193 -6.65 -31.21 -20.45
N ARG A 194 -5.71 -32.03 -20.92
CA ARG A 194 -5.80 -33.48 -21.24
C ARG A 194 -4.63 -33.92 -22.15
N SER A 195 -3.71 -34.73 -21.64
CA SER A 195 -3.61 -36.17 -21.97
C SER A 195 -2.26 -36.73 -21.50
N ASP A 196 -2.28 -37.44 -20.37
CA ASP A 196 -1.39 -38.58 -20.15
C ASP A 196 -1.84 -39.68 -21.11
N ALA A 197 -1.33 -39.63 -22.34
CA ALA A 197 -1.23 -40.73 -23.29
C ALA A 197 -0.74 -40.17 -24.61
N ASP A 198 0.45 -40.61 -25.00
CA ASP A 198 0.94 -40.65 -26.37
C ASP A 198 1.42 -39.33 -27.03
N SER A 199 2.73 -39.24 -27.23
CA SER A 199 3.32 -38.67 -28.46
C SER A 199 4.82 -38.94 -28.53
N SER A 200 5.18 -40.22 -28.52
CA SER A 200 6.30 -40.66 -29.36
C SER A 200 5.79 -40.82 -30.79
N SER A 201 5.85 -39.72 -31.55
CA SER A 201 5.97 -39.64 -33.03
C SER A 201 5.10 -38.53 -33.65
N SER A 202 5.73 -37.43 -34.04
CA SER A 202 5.38 -36.66 -35.24
C SER A 202 6.42 -35.54 -35.41
N GLY A 203 7.16 -35.59 -36.52
CA GLY A 203 8.29 -34.70 -36.81
C GLY A 203 7.91 -33.24 -37.05
N SER A 204 7.79 -32.44 -35.98
CA SER A 204 7.98 -31.00 -36.09
C SER A 204 9.39 -30.64 -35.62
N LYS A 205 10.27 -30.28 -36.56
CA LYS A 205 11.64 -29.77 -36.36
C LYS A 205 11.67 -28.36 -35.73
N SER A 206 10.64 -27.95 -35.00
CA SER A 206 10.60 -26.67 -34.32
C SER A 206 10.41 -26.92 -32.83
N ASN A 207 11.43 -26.65 -32.03
CA ASN A 207 11.27 -26.42 -30.60
C ASN A 207 11.00 -24.92 -30.43
N PRO A 208 9.74 -24.45 -30.51
CA PRO A 208 9.45 -23.02 -30.50
C PRO A 208 9.82 -22.41 -29.15
N LEU A 209 10.52 -21.28 -29.19
CA LEU A 209 10.76 -20.44 -28.04
C LEU A 209 9.70 -19.33 -28.00
N ARG A 210 9.30 -18.96 -26.78
CA ARG A 210 8.38 -17.86 -26.51
C ARG A 210 8.94 -16.95 -25.43
N LEU A 211 9.09 -15.67 -25.77
CA LEU A 211 9.52 -14.62 -24.87
C LEU A 211 8.32 -13.72 -24.55
N ALA A 212 8.07 -13.45 -23.28
CA ALA A 212 7.00 -12.54 -22.85
C ALA A 212 7.48 -11.59 -21.76
N ILE A 213 7.02 -10.35 -21.84
CA ILE A 213 7.05 -9.38 -20.74
C ILE A 213 5.88 -9.73 -19.83
N VAL A 214 6.19 -10.09 -18.59
CA VAL A 214 5.20 -10.54 -17.60
C VAL A 214 5.09 -9.55 -16.45
N GLY A 215 3.86 -9.31 -16.02
CA GLY A 215 3.48 -8.47 -14.89
C GLY A 215 2.65 -9.24 -13.86
N GLY A 216 2.32 -8.56 -12.76
CA GLY A 216 1.62 -9.15 -11.62
C GLY A 216 2.52 -9.90 -10.65
N TYR A 217 2.00 -10.19 -9.45
CA TYR A 217 2.74 -10.86 -8.37
C TYR A 217 3.24 -12.25 -8.78
N GLU A 218 2.42 -12.99 -9.54
CA GLU A 218 2.70 -14.35 -10.00
C GLU A 218 3.23 -14.42 -11.44
N ARG A 219 3.51 -13.27 -12.09
CA ARG A 219 4.01 -13.20 -13.47
C ARG A 219 3.09 -13.87 -14.50
N GLU A 220 1.78 -13.85 -14.24
CA GLU A 220 0.78 -14.46 -15.11
C GLU A 220 0.24 -13.50 -16.17
N GLN A 221 0.31 -12.19 -15.91
CA GLN A 221 -0.22 -11.18 -16.82
C GLN A 221 0.82 -10.88 -17.90
N GLU A 222 0.60 -11.39 -19.09
CA GLU A 222 1.47 -11.14 -20.24
C GLU A 222 1.12 -9.80 -20.87
N ARG A 223 2.03 -8.82 -20.80
CA ARG A 223 1.86 -7.52 -21.44
C ARG A 223 2.12 -7.60 -22.93
N THR A 224 3.18 -8.30 -23.30
CA THR A 224 3.61 -8.46 -24.69
C THR A 224 4.37 -9.77 -24.83
N ALA A 225 4.12 -10.51 -25.90
CA ALA A 225 4.77 -11.78 -26.15
C ALA A 225 5.21 -11.93 -27.62
N TRP A 226 6.33 -12.61 -27.81
CA TRP A 226 6.90 -12.97 -29.10
C TRP A 226 7.19 -14.47 -29.12
N GLN A 227 6.84 -15.10 -30.23
CA GLN A 227 7.09 -16.52 -30.46
C GLN A 227 7.82 -16.70 -31.78
N ASP A 228 8.58 -17.79 -31.90
CA ASP A 228 9.13 -18.21 -33.18
C ASP A 228 8.00 -18.39 -34.21
N GLY A 229 8.04 -17.56 -35.27
CA GLY A 229 7.17 -17.68 -36.42
C GLY A 229 7.94 -18.23 -37.63
N GLU A 230 7.23 -18.87 -38.55
CA GLU A 230 7.82 -19.47 -39.76
C GLU A 230 8.51 -18.43 -40.67
N GLU A 231 7.99 -17.20 -40.71
CA GLU A 231 8.53 -16.13 -41.57
C GLU A 231 9.69 -15.34 -40.94
N ARG A 232 9.65 -15.11 -39.62
CA ARG A 232 10.69 -14.35 -38.90
C ARG A 232 11.01 -15.00 -37.55
N PRO A 233 12.18 -15.65 -37.40
CA PRO A 233 12.59 -16.25 -36.14
C PRO A 233 12.90 -15.18 -35.09
N LEU A 234 12.88 -15.56 -33.81
CA LEU A 234 13.14 -14.62 -32.72
C LEU A 234 14.49 -13.91 -32.85
N GLU A 235 15.52 -14.57 -33.39
CA GLU A 235 16.85 -13.99 -33.65
C GLU A 235 16.80 -12.67 -34.42
N GLN A 236 15.89 -12.54 -35.40
CA GLN A 236 15.76 -11.34 -36.22
C GLN A 236 14.98 -10.22 -35.51
N ARG A 237 14.13 -10.58 -34.54
CA ARG A 237 13.29 -9.63 -33.78
C ARG A 237 13.97 -9.11 -32.53
N MET A 238 15.22 -9.50 -32.24
CA MET A 238 15.91 -9.13 -31.00
C MET A 238 16.12 -7.63 -30.81
N SER A 239 16.33 -6.89 -31.90
CA SER A 239 16.44 -5.43 -31.82
C SER A 239 15.12 -4.82 -31.35
N ASP A 240 14.01 -5.22 -31.97
CA ASP A 240 12.67 -4.75 -31.62
C ASP A 240 12.30 -5.16 -30.18
N ILE A 241 12.55 -6.42 -29.83
CA ILE A 241 12.27 -6.95 -28.49
C ILE A 241 13.05 -6.19 -27.41
N ALA A 242 14.33 -5.86 -27.66
CA ALA A 242 15.12 -5.08 -26.72
C ALA A 242 14.55 -3.65 -26.55
N VAL A 243 14.10 -3.03 -27.65
CA VAL A 243 13.41 -1.73 -27.62
C VAL A 243 12.11 -1.82 -26.81
N GLU A 244 11.29 -2.85 -27.04
CA GLU A 244 10.04 -3.05 -26.32
C GLU A 244 10.25 -3.29 -24.83
N ILE A 245 11.30 -3.99 -24.42
CA ILE A 245 11.60 -4.20 -22.99
C ILE A 245 11.94 -2.88 -22.28
N VAL A 246 12.77 -2.03 -22.90
CA VAL A 246 13.12 -0.73 -22.33
C VAL A 246 11.91 0.21 -22.36
N THR A 247 11.13 0.19 -23.45
CA THR A 247 9.88 0.98 -23.57
C THR A 247 8.85 0.53 -22.53
N ALA A 248 8.73 -0.77 -22.27
CA ALA A 248 7.86 -1.30 -21.23
C ALA A 248 8.31 -0.89 -19.82
N ALA A 249 9.62 -0.72 -19.58
CA ALA A 249 10.14 -0.18 -18.33
C ALA A 249 9.73 1.29 -18.14
N GLU A 250 9.77 2.09 -19.19
CA GLU A 250 9.28 3.47 -19.16
C GLU A 250 7.76 3.52 -18.96
N ALA A 251 6.99 2.74 -19.73
CA ALA A 251 5.54 2.66 -19.57
C ALA A 251 5.14 2.22 -18.15
N SER A 252 5.83 1.23 -17.58
CA SER A 252 5.60 0.77 -16.21
C SER A 252 5.92 1.83 -15.16
N TYR A 253 6.91 2.70 -15.42
CA TYR A 253 7.20 3.84 -14.55
C TYR A 253 6.06 4.87 -14.60
N ARG A 254 5.60 5.25 -15.80
CA ARG A 254 4.48 6.19 -15.98
C ARG A 254 3.19 5.68 -15.33
N GLU A 255 2.86 4.41 -15.55
CA GLU A 255 1.74 3.72 -14.87
C GLU A 255 1.91 3.69 -13.35
N GLY A 256 3.14 3.55 -12.85
CA GLY A 256 3.46 3.61 -11.42
C GLY A 256 3.15 4.98 -10.81
N CYS A 257 3.55 6.06 -11.50
CA CYS A 257 3.28 7.44 -11.07
C CYS A 257 1.77 7.73 -11.05
N MET A 258 1.06 7.32 -12.10
CA MET A 258 -0.40 7.47 -12.17
C MET A 258 -1.10 6.72 -11.04
N ARG A 259 -0.71 5.45 -10.78
CA ARG A 259 -1.28 4.66 -9.68
C ARG A 259 -1.00 5.26 -8.32
N ASP A 260 0.20 5.80 -8.09
CA ASP A 260 0.52 6.48 -6.84
C ASP A 260 -0.35 7.74 -6.64
N PHE A 261 -0.52 8.53 -7.69
CA PHE A 261 -1.40 9.71 -7.67
C PHE A 261 -2.86 9.34 -7.36
N GLU A 262 -3.40 8.35 -8.06
CA GLU A 262 -4.76 7.84 -7.84
C GLU A 262 -4.93 7.27 -6.43
N TRP A 263 -3.95 6.51 -5.95
CA TRP A 263 -3.95 5.96 -4.59
C TRP A 263 -3.96 7.07 -3.54
N ARG A 264 -3.13 8.12 -3.70
CA ARG A 264 -3.13 9.28 -2.80
C ARG A 264 -4.49 10.00 -2.81
N GLY A 265 -5.10 10.14 -4.00
CA GLY A 265 -6.43 10.71 -4.16
C GLY A 265 -7.51 9.93 -3.40
N GLN A 266 -7.59 8.63 -3.63
CA GLN A 266 -8.53 7.75 -2.93
C GLN A 266 -8.28 7.74 -1.43
N ARG A 267 -7.00 7.69 -1.01
CA ARG A 267 -6.64 7.64 0.40
C ARG A 267 -6.97 8.95 1.12
N LYS A 268 -6.77 10.10 0.47
CA LYS A 268 -7.19 11.39 0.99
C LYS A 268 -8.70 11.45 1.20
N ALA A 269 -9.48 11.06 0.20
CA ALA A 269 -10.95 11.05 0.30
C ALA A 269 -11.45 10.15 1.44
N GLN A 270 -10.81 8.98 1.63
CA GLN A 270 -11.10 8.10 2.77
C GLN A 270 -10.83 8.78 4.12
N LEU A 271 -9.68 9.46 4.26
CA LEU A 271 -9.32 10.14 5.50
C LEU A 271 -10.25 11.33 5.79
N GLU A 272 -10.66 12.09 4.77
CA GLU A 272 -11.63 13.17 4.91
C GLU A 272 -13.01 12.66 5.37
N GLU A 273 -13.47 11.55 4.79
CA GLU A 273 -14.73 10.92 5.21
C GLU A 273 -14.62 10.35 6.64
N GLU A 274 -13.52 9.69 6.99
CA GLU A 274 -13.27 9.22 8.37
C GLU A 274 -13.30 10.37 9.39
N LEU A 275 -12.71 11.52 9.07
CA LEU A 275 -12.75 12.71 9.91
C LEU A 275 -14.16 13.25 10.06
N ARG A 276 -14.91 13.31 8.95
CA ARG A 276 -16.31 13.76 8.95
C ARG A 276 -17.21 12.85 9.79
N GLN A 277 -17.06 11.53 9.65
CA GLN A 277 -17.82 10.55 10.43
C GLN A 277 -17.51 10.68 11.93
N ARG A 278 -16.23 10.86 12.30
CA ARG A 278 -15.84 11.10 13.70
C ARG A 278 -16.47 12.36 14.28
N GLN A 279 -16.53 13.45 13.50
CA GLN A 279 -17.19 14.69 13.94
C GLN A 279 -18.68 14.47 14.18
N LEU A 280 -19.39 13.83 13.24
CA LEU A 280 -20.81 13.52 13.37
C LEU A 280 -21.09 12.59 14.57
N GLU A 281 -20.24 11.61 14.83
CA GLU A 281 -20.38 10.74 16.01
C GLU A 281 -20.18 11.50 17.33
N LEU A 282 -19.24 12.43 17.39
CA LEU A 282 -19.03 13.27 18.57
C LEU A 282 -20.24 14.17 18.82
N GLU A 283 -20.73 14.86 17.80
CA GLU A 283 -21.94 15.68 17.88
C GLU A 283 -23.16 14.86 18.31
N ARG A 284 -23.30 13.65 17.78
CA ARG A 284 -24.39 12.74 18.17
C ARG A 284 -24.28 12.35 19.65
N LYS A 285 -23.08 12.00 20.12
CA LYS A 285 -22.84 11.65 21.53
C LYS A 285 -23.10 12.83 22.46
N GLU A 286 -22.76 14.05 22.04
CA GLU A 286 -23.05 15.26 22.79
C GLU A 286 -24.56 15.51 22.87
N ARG A 287 -25.28 15.41 21.75
CA ARG A 287 -26.75 15.51 21.73
C ARG A 287 -27.42 14.46 22.62
N GLU A 288 -27.03 13.20 22.50
CA GLU A 288 -27.56 12.12 23.34
C GLU A 288 -27.26 12.35 24.83
N ARG A 289 -26.10 12.94 25.16
CA ARG A 289 -25.78 13.34 26.54
C ARG A 289 -26.71 14.46 27.02
N HIS A 290 -26.89 15.52 26.24
CA HIS A 290 -27.80 16.61 26.58
C HIS A 290 -29.25 16.14 26.73
N GLU A 291 -29.74 15.29 25.82
CA GLU A 291 -31.08 14.71 25.89
C GLU A 291 -31.26 13.84 27.14
N LYS A 292 -30.27 13.02 27.50
CA LYS A 292 -30.32 12.22 28.73
C LYS A 292 -30.34 13.07 29.99
N LEU A 293 -29.54 14.14 30.03
CA LEU A 293 -29.54 15.08 31.15
C LEU A 293 -30.90 15.79 31.26
N ALA A 294 -31.44 16.28 30.14
CA ALA A 294 -32.75 16.92 30.10
C ALA A 294 -33.88 15.95 30.54
N GLN A 295 -33.84 14.70 30.06
CA GLN A 295 -34.82 13.69 30.44
C GLN A 295 -34.71 13.33 31.93
N ALA A 296 -33.49 13.12 32.45
CA ALA A 296 -33.28 12.86 33.87
C ALA A 296 -33.79 14.00 34.76
N ARG A 297 -33.68 15.25 34.30
CA ARG A 297 -34.24 16.42 34.99
C ARG A 297 -35.77 16.37 35.05
N ILE A 298 -36.41 16.04 33.92
CA ILE A 298 -37.87 15.90 33.84
C ILE A 298 -38.35 14.73 34.71
N ASP A 299 -37.70 13.57 34.62
CA ASP A 299 -38.05 12.38 35.38
C ASP A 299 -37.96 12.66 36.88
N ARG A 300 -36.89 13.33 37.33
CA ARG A 300 -36.75 13.77 38.72
C ARG A 300 -37.89 14.68 39.17
N LEU A 301 -38.25 15.69 38.36
CA LEU A 301 -39.35 16.60 38.68
C LEU A 301 -40.69 15.85 38.83
N LEU A 302 -40.95 14.87 37.96
CA LEU A 302 -42.15 14.04 38.02
C LEU A 302 -42.14 13.14 39.27
N GLU A 303 -41.01 12.53 39.61
CA GLU A 303 -40.85 11.75 40.84
C GLU A 303 -41.10 12.61 42.09
N GLU A 304 -40.58 13.83 42.12
CA GLU A 304 -40.83 14.78 43.21
C GLU A 304 -42.32 15.17 43.27
N ALA A 305 -42.96 15.46 42.15
CA ALA A 305 -44.39 15.77 42.09
C ALA A 305 -45.28 14.60 42.58
N THR A 306 -44.97 13.36 42.18
CA THR A 306 -45.69 12.18 42.66
C THR A 306 -45.50 11.95 44.16
N SER A 307 -44.30 12.21 44.68
CA SER A 307 -44.00 12.11 46.11
C SER A 307 -44.80 13.14 46.92
N LEU A 308 -44.92 14.38 46.40
CA LEU A 308 -45.76 15.41 47.00
C LEU A 308 -47.24 15.03 47.01
N SER A 309 -47.77 14.50 45.90
CA SER A 309 -49.16 14.02 45.82
C SER A 309 -49.42 12.92 46.84
N ARG A 310 -48.53 11.93 46.95
CA ARG A 310 -48.66 10.85 47.93
C ARG A 310 -48.65 11.37 49.37
N ALA A 311 -47.80 12.34 49.69
CA ALA A 311 -47.80 12.96 51.01
C ALA A 311 -49.12 13.70 51.30
N ALA A 312 -49.68 14.39 50.31
CA ALA A 312 -50.99 15.04 50.42
C ALA A 312 -52.12 14.01 50.61
N ASP A 313 -52.10 12.91 49.87
CA ASP A 313 -53.08 11.81 49.97
C ASP A 313 -53.04 11.15 51.36
N ILE A 314 -51.85 10.89 51.91
CA ILE A 314 -51.70 10.37 53.28
C ILE A 314 -52.28 11.35 54.29
N ARG A 315 -52.00 12.66 54.16
CA ARG A 315 -52.57 13.68 55.06
C ARG A 315 -54.09 13.82 54.91
N ALA A 316 -54.64 13.58 53.73
CA ALA A 316 -56.09 13.56 53.50
C ALA A 316 -56.74 12.31 54.11
N TYR A 317 -56.10 11.15 53.96
CA TYR A 317 -56.55 9.89 54.56
C TYR A 317 -56.55 9.96 56.09
N VAL A 318 -55.47 10.47 56.70
CA VAL A 318 -55.40 10.69 58.16
C VAL A 318 -56.54 11.58 58.64
N ARG A 319 -56.81 12.70 57.95
CA ARG A 319 -57.93 13.59 58.26
C ARG A 319 -59.30 12.90 58.14
N ALA A 320 -59.48 12.04 57.15
CA ALA A 320 -60.72 11.28 57.01
C ALA A 320 -60.90 10.24 58.12
N VAL A 321 -59.81 9.59 58.56
CA VAL A 321 -59.82 8.63 59.68
C VAL A 321 -60.10 9.33 61.02
N GLU A 322 -59.51 10.51 61.26
CA GLU A 322 -59.84 11.34 62.42
C GLU A 322 -61.33 11.71 62.46
N GLN A 323 -61.88 12.19 61.33
CA GLN A 323 -63.30 12.54 61.23
C GLN A 323 -64.24 11.33 61.40
N ALA A 324 -63.85 10.14 60.92
CA ALA A 324 -64.62 8.91 61.11
C ALA A 324 -64.56 8.41 62.57
N ALA A 325 -63.40 8.51 63.22
CA ALA A 325 -63.25 8.18 64.63
C ALA A 325 -64.10 9.10 65.54
N GLU A 326 -64.22 10.39 65.19
CA GLU A 326 -65.06 11.36 65.90
C GLU A 326 -66.57 11.16 65.67
N ARG A 327 -66.99 10.73 64.47
CA ARG A 327 -68.41 10.65 64.08
C ARG A 327 -69.06 9.29 64.31
N GLU A 328 -68.34 8.19 64.11
CA GLU A 328 -68.91 6.83 64.17
C GLU A 328 -68.55 6.05 65.44
N GLY A 329 -67.81 6.63 66.39
CA GLY A 329 -67.53 5.97 67.67
C GLY A 329 -66.85 4.60 67.49
N ILE A 330 -65.86 4.53 66.61
CA ILE A 330 -65.03 3.34 66.42
C ILE A 330 -64.39 3.00 67.77
N VAL A 331 -64.71 1.83 68.31
CA VAL A 331 -64.19 1.33 69.60
C VAL A 331 -62.72 0.91 69.43
N ALA A 332 -61.85 1.90 69.24
CA ALA A 332 -60.41 1.77 69.36
C ALA A 332 -59.96 2.57 70.59
N PRO A 333 -58.94 2.13 71.34
CA PRO A 333 -58.37 2.93 72.42
C PRO A 333 -57.91 4.27 71.85
N ALA A 334 -58.38 5.39 72.42
CA ALA A 334 -58.05 6.73 71.92
C ALA A 334 -56.53 6.96 71.78
N ASP A 335 -55.73 6.34 72.67
CA ASP A 335 -54.26 6.39 72.65
C ASP A 335 -53.65 5.67 71.43
N ALA A 336 -54.29 4.62 70.93
CA ALA A 336 -53.81 3.87 69.75
C ALA A 336 -54.04 4.66 68.46
N VAL A 337 -55.18 5.37 68.36
CA VAL A 337 -55.50 6.22 67.21
C VAL A 337 -54.56 7.43 67.15
N ALA A 338 -54.33 8.11 68.29
CA ALA A 338 -53.41 9.25 68.36
C ALA A 338 -51.95 8.85 67.99
N THR A 339 -51.49 7.68 68.47
CA THR A 339 -50.15 7.16 68.14
C THR A 339 -50.02 6.84 66.65
N TRP A 340 -51.06 6.28 66.04
CA TRP A 340 -51.09 5.98 64.60
C TRP A 340 -51.14 7.24 63.72
N VAL A 341 -51.95 8.24 64.11
CA VAL A 341 -52.01 9.55 63.43
C VAL A 341 -50.64 10.22 63.43
N HIS A 342 -49.97 10.26 64.58
CA HIS A 342 -48.65 10.86 64.68
C HIS A 342 -47.62 10.15 63.79
N TRP A 343 -47.63 8.81 63.77
CA TRP A 343 -46.78 8.03 62.87
C TRP A 343 -47.10 8.30 61.39
N ALA A 344 -48.38 8.33 61.00
CA ALA A 344 -48.80 8.53 59.62
C ALA A 344 -48.45 9.93 59.09
N LEU A 345 -48.58 10.97 59.93
CA LEU A 345 -48.15 12.33 59.59
C LEU A 345 -46.62 12.43 59.49
N SER A 346 -45.88 11.75 60.37
CA SER A 346 -44.42 11.63 60.28
C SER A 346 -43.97 10.93 58.99
N GLN A 347 -44.68 9.89 58.55
CA GLN A 347 -44.42 9.26 57.25
C GLN A 347 -44.74 10.19 56.07
N ALA A 348 -45.82 10.97 56.15
CA ALA A 348 -46.14 11.95 55.12
C ALA A 348 -45.05 13.04 55.02
N ASP A 349 -44.55 13.53 56.15
CA ASP A 349 -43.46 14.52 56.20
C ASP A 349 -42.14 13.96 55.67
N ARG A 350 -41.88 12.66 55.86
CA ARG A 350 -40.71 11.97 55.31
C ARG A 350 -40.78 11.75 53.80
N ILE A 351 -41.96 11.78 53.18
CA ILE A 351 -42.11 11.60 51.72
C ILE A 351 -42.21 12.97 51.02
N ASP A 352 -42.62 14.01 51.75
CA ASP A 352 -42.78 15.37 51.25
C ASP A 352 -41.43 15.98 50.79
N PRO A 353 -41.23 16.18 49.47
CA PRO A 353 -39.98 16.70 48.93
C PRO A 353 -39.71 18.14 49.35
N VAL A 354 -40.75 18.91 49.73
CA VAL A 354 -40.64 20.31 50.17
C VAL A 354 -40.12 20.38 51.61
N LYS A 355 -40.61 19.49 52.49
CA LYS A 355 -40.16 19.43 53.89
C LYS A 355 -38.76 18.83 54.06
N ASN A 356 -38.38 17.89 53.21
CA ASN A 356 -37.05 17.26 53.27
C ASN A 356 -35.97 17.97 52.45
N GLY A 357 -36.30 19.10 51.79
CA GLY A 357 -35.36 19.89 51.00
C GLY A 357 -34.80 19.17 49.77
N ARG A 358 -35.45 18.09 49.30
CA ARG A 358 -34.96 17.29 48.16
C ARG A 358 -34.98 18.06 46.83
N PHE A 359 -35.87 19.04 46.72
CA PHE A 359 -35.93 19.96 45.59
C PHE A 359 -34.70 20.90 45.54
N LEU A 360 -34.11 21.26 46.68
CA LEU A 360 -32.91 22.11 46.75
C LEU A 360 -31.67 21.39 46.21
N GLN A 361 -31.55 20.09 46.47
CA GLN A 361 -30.51 19.24 45.89
C GLN A 361 -30.63 19.10 44.36
N GLY A 362 -31.75 19.51 43.76
CA GLY A 362 -31.93 19.55 42.30
C GLY A 362 -31.43 20.86 41.72
N ILE A 363 -31.69 21.95 42.42
CA ILE A 363 -31.26 23.30 42.03
C ILE A 363 -29.73 23.44 42.15
N GLU A 364 -29.12 22.94 43.23
CA GLU A 364 -27.65 22.98 43.40
C GLU A 364 -26.90 22.07 42.41
N SER A 365 -27.48 20.93 42.03
CA SER A 365 -26.90 20.04 41.01
C SER A 365 -27.00 20.60 39.60
N ASP A 366 -28.06 21.37 39.32
CA ASP A 366 -28.28 22.03 38.04
C ASP A 366 -27.30 23.21 37.84
N ASP A 367 -27.14 24.09 38.84
CA ASP A 367 -26.20 25.24 38.79
C ASP A 367 -24.74 24.81 38.63
N SER A 368 -24.32 23.75 39.34
CA SER A 368 -22.94 23.24 39.25
C SER A 368 -22.64 22.50 37.94
N SER A 369 -23.67 22.19 37.13
CA SER A 369 -23.55 21.61 35.79
C SER A 369 -23.51 22.65 34.66
N GLU A 370 -24.16 23.81 34.84
CA GLU A 370 -24.13 24.93 33.89
C GLU A 370 -22.78 25.67 33.95
N ASP A 371 -22.16 25.78 35.13
CA ASP A 371 -20.86 26.47 35.33
C ASP A 371 -19.62 25.68 34.85
N ARG A 372 -19.79 24.44 34.35
CA ARG A 372 -18.69 23.59 33.85
C ARG A 372 -18.75 23.28 32.35
N SER A 373 -19.69 23.88 31.63
CA SER A 373 -19.86 23.70 30.17
C SER A 373 -19.11 24.74 29.35
#